data_AF-A0A7D9KVX2-F1
#
_entry.id   AF-A0A7D9KVX2-F1
#
_cell.length_a   1.000
_cell.length_b   1.000
_cell.length_c   1.000
_cell.angle_alpha   90.00
_cell.angle_beta   90.00
_cell.angle_gamma   90.00
#
_symmetry.space_group_name_H-M   'P 1'
#
loop_
_entity.id
_entity.type
_entity.pdbx_description
1 polymer ?
#
loop_
_entity_poly.entity_id
_entity_poly.type
_entity_poly.pdbx_seq_one_letter_code
_entity_poly.pdbx_strand_id
1 'polypeptide(L)'
;MSLVHGGAGPQCFAHNMFEALHRVPDKFAITIEDVYERELQSSLEKLSNSVSKEEAVQVMNGSTLEGVLDLAGMLQPFQTTDDMRKIAEMTAKYFVLGRARPALESFLNGLSTLGVFDALTQNPDVFRPAFCYYPEKLTAESTENLF
;
A
#
# COMPACT_ATOMS: atom_id res chain seq x y z
N MET A 1 4.84 6.80 22.68
CA MET A 1 4.41 7.15 24.05
C MET A 1 3.01 6.65 24.38
N SER A 2 1.99 6.91 23.56
CA SER A 2 0.60 6.50 23.88
C SER A 2 0.48 5.00 24.23
N LEU A 3 0.91 4.10 23.33
CA LEU A 3 0.82 2.65 23.52
C LEU A 3 1.51 2.15 24.81
N VAL A 4 2.72 2.63 25.10
CA VAL A 4 3.49 2.19 26.28
C VAL A 4 2.91 2.69 27.60
N HIS A 5 2.02 3.68 27.55
CA HIS A 5 1.32 4.23 28.72
C HIS A 5 -0.17 3.88 28.72
N GLY A 6 -0.61 2.92 27.90
CA GLY A 6 -1.99 2.47 27.84
C GLY A 6 -2.96 3.44 27.15
N GLY A 7 -2.46 4.43 26.42
CA GLY A 7 -3.28 5.31 25.59
C GLY A 7 -3.65 4.67 24.23
N ALA A 8 -4.49 5.37 23.47
CA ALA A 8 -4.96 4.91 22.16
C ALA A 8 -3.83 4.78 21.12
N GLY A 9 -3.93 3.77 20.26
CA GLY A 9 -3.05 3.60 19.09
C GLY A 9 -3.56 4.38 17.87
N PRO A 10 -2.86 4.29 16.72
CA PRO A 10 -3.21 5.03 15.51
C PRO A 10 -4.60 4.71 14.94
N GLN A 11 -5.04 3.44 15.01
CA GLN A 11 -6.36 2.97 14.55
C GLN A 11 -6.79 3.41 13.13
N CYS A 12 -5.83 3.68 12.25
CA CYS A 12 -6.10 4.21 10.91
C CYS A 12 -5.41 3.44 9.79
N PHE A 13 -4.61 2.42 10.12
CA PHE A 13 -3.84 1.70 9.12
C PHE A 13 -4.74 0.73 8.36
N ALA A 14 -4.58 0.71 7.04
CA ALA A 14 -5.05 -0.38 6.22
C ALA A 14 -4.26 -1.66 6.54
N HIS A 15 -4.86 -2.81 6.24
CA HIS A 15 -4.27 -4.11 6.53
C HIS A 15 -2.85 -4.24 5.93
N ASN A 16 -2.68 -3.85 4.67
CA ASN A 16 -1.42 -3.90 3.95
C ASN A 16 -0.30 -3.05 4.60
N MET A 17 -0.64 -1.84 5.08
CA MET A 17 0.30 -0.98 5.80
C MET A 17 0.73 -1.61 7.13
N PHE A 18 -0.20 -2.25 7.86
CA PHE A 18 0.13 -2.93 9.11
C PHE A 18 1.04 -4.15 8.89
N GLU A 19 0.78 -4.94 7.85
CA GLU A 19 1.65 -6.06 7.49
C GLU A 19 3.07 -5.59 7.14
N ALA A 20 3.21 -4.44 6.50
CA ALA A 20 4.50 -3.83 6.19
C ALA A 20 5.31 -3.40 7.42
N LEU A 21 4.69 -3.28 8.60
CA LEU A 21 5.40 -2.89 9.83
C LEU A 21 6.31 -3.98 10.38
N HIS A 22 5.97 -5.26 10.18
CA HIS A 22 6.65 -6.38 10.84
C HIS A 22 7.15 -7.45 9.88
N ARG A 23 6.73 -7.41 8.61
CA ARG A 23 7.22 -8.31 7.57
C ARG A 23 8.30 -7.64 6.74
N VAL A 24 9.24 -8.45 6.26
CA VAL A 24 10.17 -8.02 5.22
C VAL A 24 9.38 -7.63 3.97
N PRO A 25 9.58 -6.43 3.38
CA PRO A 25 8.80 -5.90 2.26
C PRO A 25 8.70 -6.79 1.02
N ASP A 26 9.54 -7.83 0.90
CA ASP A 26 9.56 -8.76 -0.24
C ASP A 26 8.64 -9.97 -0.08
N LYS A 27 8.05 -10.17 1.11
CA LYS A 27 7.09 -11.27 1.36
C LYS A 27 5.63 -10.81 1.37
N PHE A 28 5.37 -9.53 1.14
CA PHE A 28 4.03 -8.96 1.15
C PHE A 28 3.53 -8.75 -0.29
N ALA A 29 2.44 -9.43 -0.64
CA ALA A 29 1.83 -9.35 -1.97
C ALA A 29 0.95 -8.10 -2.04
N ILE A 30 1.53 -6.96 -2.41
CA ILE A 30 0.77 -5.85 -2.96
C ILE A 30 0.37 -6.23 -4.38
N THR A 31 -0.91 -6.13 -4.69
CA THR A 31 -1.44 -6.37 -6.03
C THR A 31 -1.99 -5.07 -6.64
N ILE A 32 -2.41 -5.12 -7.90
CA ILE A 32 -3.00 -3.95 -8.58
C ILE A 32 -4.34 -3.56 -7.93
N GLU A 33 -5.03 -4.52 -7.33
CA GLU A 33 -6.28 -4.32 -6.59
C GLU A 33 -6.11 -3.44 -5.34
N ASP A 34 -4.91 -3.39 -4.76
CA ASP A 34 -4.60 -2.56 -3.59
C ASP A 34 -4.42 -1.06 -3.94
N VAL A 35 -4.36 -0.71 -5.22
CA VAL A 35 -4.24 0.68 -5.68
C VAL A 35 -5.57 1.41 -5.46
N TYR A 36 -5.57 2.34 -4.50
CA TYR A 36 -6.78 3.10 -4.11
C TYR A 36 -7.23 4.12 -5.17
N GLU A 37 -6.34 4.53 -6.08
CA GLU A 37 -6.66 5.48 -7.15
C GLU A 37 -7.19 4.76 -8.38
N ARG A 38 -8.49 4.90 -8.66
CA ARG A 38 -9.22 4.11 -9.66
C ARG A 38 -8.67 4.27 -11.08
N GLU A 39 -8.28 5.49 -11.45
CA GLU A 39 -7.72 5.75 -12.80
C GLU A 39 -6.37 5.06 -12.99
N LEU A 40 -5.50 5.15 -11.98
CA LEU A 40 -4.21 4.47 -11.97
C LEU A 40 -4.39 2.94 -11.96
N GLN A 41 -5.25 2.42 -11.09
CA GLN A 41 -5.60 0.99 -11.03
C GLN A 41 -6.03 0.48 -12.41
N SER A 42 -6.98 1.16 -13.05
CA SER A 42 -7.47 0.79 -14.38
C SER A 42 -6.35 0.82 -15.44
N SER A 43 -5.45 1.80 -15.36
CA SER A 43 -4.32 1.91 -16.30
C SER A 43 -3.30 0.79 -16.09
N LEU A 44 -3.02 0.41 -14.85
CA LEU A 44 -2.14 -0.71 -14.51
C LEU A 44 -2.74 -2.06 -14.92
N GLU A 45 -4.04 -2.26 -14.75
CA GLU A 45 -4.74 -3.45 -15.25
C GLU A 45 -4.64 -3.56 -16.78
N LYS A 46 -4.87 -2.45 -17.50
CA LYS A 46 -4.70 -2.42 -18.96
C LYS A 46 -3.26 -2.74 -19.38
N LEU A 47 -2.27 -2.17 -18.68
CA LEU A 47 -0.87 -2.45 -18.96
C LEU A 47 -0.53 -3.92 -18.72
N SER A 48 -0.99 -4.49 -17.60
CA SER A 48 -0.76 -5.89 -17.25
C SER A 48 -1.39 -6.87 -18.24
N ASN A 49 -2.55 -6.52 -18.81
CA ASN A 49 -3.29 -7.34 -19.76
C ASN A 49 -2.98 -7.02 -21.24
N SER A 50 -2.05 -6.10 -21.52
CA SER A 50 -1.71 -5.73 -22.90
C SER A 50 -1.14 -6.93 -23.67
N VAL A 51 -1.64 -7.16 -24.88
CA VAL A 51 -1.25 -8.32 -25.71
C VAL A 51 -0.20 -7.99 -26.76
N SER A 52 0.10 -6.70 -26.94
CA SER A 52 1.10 -6.20 -27.88
C SER A 52 1.94 -5.09 -27.28
N LYS A 53 3.12 -4.87 -27.87
CA LYS A 53 4.03 -3.79 -27.45
C LYS A 53 3.43 -2.41 -27.72
N GLU A 54 2.76 -2.27 -28.85
CA GLU A 54 2.14 -1.03 -29.30
C GLU A 54 1.03 -0.59 -28.34
N GLU A 55 0.18 -1.53 -27.92
CA GLU A 55 -0.86 -1.30 -26.92
C GLU A 55 -0.26 -0.88 -25.57
N ALA A 56 0.76 -1.62 -25.10
CA ALA A 56 1.43 -1.29 -23.84
C ALA A 56 2.05 0.12 -23.87
N VAL A 57 2.71 0.51 -24.96
CA VAL A 57 3.27 1.87 -25.12
C VAL A 57 2.16 2.92 -25.08
N GLN A 58 1.01 2.69 -25.72
CA GLN A 58 -0.11 3.63 -25.67
C GLN A 58 -0.65 3.81 -24.24
N VAL A 59 -0.74 2.72 -23.48
CA VAL A 59 -1.18 2.77 -22.08
C VAL A 59 -0.15 3.48 -21.20
N MET A 60 1.14 3.20 -21.36
CA MET A 60 2.22 3.83 -20.60
C MET A 60 2.31 5.34 -20.84
N ASN A 61 2.05 5.79 -22.07
CA ASN A 61 2.03 7.21 -22.43
C ASN A 61 0.70 7.92 -22.05
N GLY A 62 -0.20 7.24 -21.34
CA GLY A 62 -1.39 7.86 -20.76
C GLY A 62 -1.00 8.82 -19.64
N SER A 63 -1.66 9.98 -19.59
CA SER A 63 -1.31 11.11 -18.70
C SER A 63 -1.19 10.77 -17.22
N THR A 64 -1.98 9.81 -16.73
CA THR A 64 -1.99 9.41 -15.31
C THR A 64 -0.89 8.40 -14.99
N LEU A 65 -0.57 7.48 -15.91
CA LEU A 65 0.36 6.38 -15.65
C LEU A 65 1.82 6.78 -15.86
N GLU A 66 2.12 7.61 -16.87
CA GLU A 66 3.48 8.02 -17.22
C GLU A 66 4.23 8.63 -16.02
N GLY A 67 3.61 9.59 -15.32
CA GLY A 67 4.24 10.25 -14.17
C GLY A 67 4.47 9.30 -12.98
N VAL A 68 3.59 8.31 -12.77
CA VAL A 68 3.77 7.32 -11.72
C VAL A 68 4.87 6.32 -12.08
N LEU A 69 4.96 5.93 -13.36
CA LEU A 69 6.04 5.09 -13.87
C LEU A 69 7.40 5.78 -13.72
N ASP A 70 7.50 7.08 -14.03
CA ASP A 70 8.74 7.85 -13.87
C ASP A 70 9.19 7.88 -12.41
N LEU A 71 8.28 8.26 -11.50
CA LEU A 71 8.55 8.28 -10.06
C LEU A 71 8.93 6.89 -9.51
N ALA A 72 8.37 5.82 -10.07
CA ALA A 72 8.70 4.45 -9.70
C ALA A 72 10.02 3.94 -10.32
N GLY A 73 10.62 4.68 -11.27
CA GLY A 73 11.79 4.23 -12.03
C GLY A 73 11.50 3.14 -13.05
N MET A 74 10.26 3.07 -13.56
CA MET A 74 9.74 1.99 -14.40
C MET A 74 9.63 2.33 -15.89
N LEU A 75 10.15 3.49 -16.34
CA LEU A 75 10.20 3.88 -17.77
C LEU A 75 11.31 3.15 -18.56
N GLN A 76 11.59 1.90 -18.20
CA GLN A 76 12.67 1.12 -18.78
C GLN A 76 12.24 0.45 -20.10
N PRO A 77 13.17 0.19 -21.04
CA PRO A 77 12.87 -0.58 -22.23
C PRO A 77 12.37 -1.97 -21.87
N PHE A 78 11.36 -2.44 -22.61
CA PHE A 78 10.76 -3.74 -22.43
C PHE A 78 10.62 -4.51 -23.74
N GLN A 79 10.56 -5.84 -23.64
CA GLN A 79 10.58 -6.73 -24.81
C GLN A 79 9.40 -7.70 -24.83
N THR A 80 8.88 -8.08 -23.67
CA THR A 80 7.86 -9.11 -23.55
C THR A 80 6.61 -8.61 -22.83
N THR A 81 5.50 -9.31 -23.01
CA THR A 81 4.27 -9.07 -22.23
C THR A 81 4.45 -9.42 -20.75
N ASP A 82 5.36 -10.34 -20.43
CA ASP A 82 5.75 -10.64 -19.03
C ASP A 82 6.45 -9.43 -18.38
N ASP A 83 7.27 -8.69 -19.13
CA ASP A 83 7.86 -7.44 -18.65
C ASP A 83 6.77 -6.40 -18.30
N MET A 84 5.67 -6.34 -19.08
CA MET A 84 4.55 -5.42 -18.84
C MET A 84 3.80 -5.72 -17.57
N ARG A 85 3.51 -6.99 -17.34
CA ARG A 85 2.92 -7.42 -16.07
C ARG A 85 3.82 -7.08 -14.89
N LYS A 86 5.12 -7.34 -14.99
CA LYS A 86 6.09 -6.99 -13.93
C LYS A 86 6.15 -5.48 -13.69
N ILE A 87 6.19 -4.66 -14.73
CA ILE A 87 6.15 -3.20 -14.59
C ILE A 87 4.89 -2.78 -13.85
N ALA A 88 3.72 -3.26 -14.27
CA ALA A 88 2.45 -2.91 -13.61
C ALA A 88 2.43 -3.31 -12.13
N GLU A 89 2.85 -4.53 -11.79
CA GLU A 89 2.94 -5.03 -10.41
C GLU A 89 3.94 -4.22 -9.57
N MET A 90 5.12 -3.92 -10.11
CA MET A 90 6.14 -3.14 -9.40
C MET A 90 5.71 -1.69 -9.19
N THR A 91 5.02 -1.09 -10.17
CA THR A 91 4.44 0.25 -10.05
C THR A 91 3.34 0.28 -9.00
N ALA A 92 2.46 -0.73 -8.94
CA ALA A 92 1.47 -0.86 -7.88
C ALA A 92 2.13 -0.94 -6.50
N LYS A 93 3.16 -1.79 -6.35
CA LYS A 93 3.94 -1.92 -5.10
C LYS A 93 4.59 -0.60 -4.68
N TYR A 94 5.19 0.12 -5.63
CA TYR A 94 5.76 1.44 -5.38
C TYR A 94 4.68 2.43 -4.94
N PHE A 95 3.55 2.48 -5.64
CA PHE A 95 2.49 3.44 -5.39
C PHE A 95 1.83 3.23 -4.02
N VAL A 96 1.53 1.98 -3.66
CA VAL A 96 0.82 1.68 -2.40
C VAL A 96 1.74 1.81 -1.19
N LEU A 97 2.98 1.31 -1.28
CA LEU A 97 3.87 1.23 -0.12
C LEU A 97 5.23 1.89 -0.33
N GLY A 98 5.81 1.77 -1.53
CA GLY A 98 7.16 2.29 -1.83
C GLY A 98 7.33 3.78 -1.54
N ARG A 99 6.34 4.61 -1.92
CA ARG A 99 6.35 6.06 -1.64
C ARG A 99 6.41 6.40 -0.15
N ALA A 100 5.81 5.56 0.68
CA ALA A 100 5.77 5.76 2.13
C ALA A 100 7.01 5.18 2.85
N ARG A 101 7.91 4.48 2.14
CA ARG A 101 9.03 3.76 2.76
C ARG A 101 9.87 4.65 3.70
N PRO A 102 10.32 5.87 3.34
CA PRO A 102 11.11 6.70 4.25
C PRO A 102 10.35 7.07 5.53
N ALA A 103 9.05 7.37 5.40
CA ALA A 103 8.19 7.67 6.55
C ALA A 103 7.96 6.42 7.42
N LEU A 104 7.78 5.26 6.78
CA LEU A 104 7.63 3.98 7.46
C LEU A 104 8.89 3.61 8.25
N GLU A 105 10.07 3.74 7.65
CA GLU A 105 11.36 3.48 8.33
C GLU A 105 11.54 4.41 9.54
N SER A 106 11.22 5.70 9.38
CA SER A 106 11.25 6.66 10.50
C SER A 106 10.25 6.29 11.59
N PHE A 107 9.04 5.86 11.21
CA PHE A 107 8.01 5.40 12.14
C PHE A 107 8.46 4.16 12.92
N LEU A 108 9.06 3.17 12.25
CA LEU A 108 9.60 1.96 12.88
C LEU A 108 10.72 2.31 13.86
N ASN A 109 11.64 3.22 13.50
CA ASN A 109 12.66 3.73 14.42
C ASN A 109 12.05 4.36 15.68
N GLY A 110 10.96 5.12 15.50
CA GLY A 110 10.18 5.67 16.62
C GLY A 110 9.59 4.59 17.52
N LEU A 111 9.03 3.52 16.95
CA LEU A 111 8.51 2.37 17.71
C LEU A 111 9.62 1.62 18.44
N SER A 112 10.81 1.49 17.84
CA SER A 112 11.96 0.82 18.44
C SER A 112 12.50 1.55 19.67
N THR A 113 12.31 2.87 19.77
CA THR A 113 12.85 3.68 20.88
C THR A 113 12.39 3.21 22.26
N LEU A 114 11.21 2.58 22.35
CA LEU A 114 10.63 2.05 23.60
C LEU A 114 10.31 0.55 23.49
N GLY A 115 10.92 -0.17 22.54
CA GLY A 115 10.72 -1.61 22.35
C GLY A 115 9.35 -2.02 21.78
N VAL A 116 8.53 -1.06 21.30
CA VAL A 116 7.22 -1.36 20.71
C VAL A 116 7.38 -2.14 19.41
N PHE A 117 8.40 -1.82 18.62
CA PHE A 117 8.69 -2.54 17.37
C PHE A 117 8.97 -4.02 17.61
N ASP A 118 9.80 -4.35 18.60
CA ASP A 118 10.12 -5.74 18.95
C ASP A 118 8.88 -6.49 19.44
N ALA A 119 8.09 -5.86 20.32
CA ALA A 119 6.85 -6.44 20.83
C ALA A 119 5.82 -6.67 19.72
N LEU A 120 5.68 -5.72 18.79
CA LEU A 120 4.81 -5.81 17.63
C LEU A 120 5.25 -6.95 16.70
N THR A 121 6.54 -7.07 16.44
CA THR A 121 7.09 -8.14 15.59
C THR A 121 6.87 -9.53 16.18
N GLN A 122 6.95 -9.66 17.51
CA GLN A 122 6.69 -10.93 18.22
C GLN A 122 5.20 -11.26 18.33
N ASN A 123 4.32 -10.26 18.40
CA ASN A 123 2.89 -10.44 18.68
C ASN A 123 1.98 -9.59 17.77
N PRO A 124 2.09 -9.71 16.43
CA PRO A 124 1.43 -8.78 15.50
C PRO A 124 -0.10 -8.75 15.66
N ASP A 125 -0.74 -9.89 15.93
CA ASP A 125 -2.20 -9.95 16.08
C ASP A 125 -2.71 -9.24 17.34
N VAL A 126 -1.89 -9.15 18.39
CA VAL A 126 -2.22 -8.37 19.61
C VAL A 126 -2.18 -6.88 19.31
N PHE A 127 -1.26 -6.43 18.45
CA PHE A 127 -1.11 -5.02 18.10
C PHE A 127 -2.05 -4.59 16.97
N ARG A 128 -2.56 -5.52 16.16
CA ARG A 128 -3.44 -5.21 15.01
C ARG A 128 -4.64 -4.34 15.39
N PRO A 129 -5.40 -4.60 16.48
CA PRO A 129 -6.48 -3.73 16.96
C PRO A 129 -6.06 -2.29 17.30
N ALA A 130 -4.82 -2.10 17.74
CA ALA A 130 -4.32 -0.78 18.14
C ALA A 130 -3.89 0.07 16.93
N PHE A 131 -3.51 -0.56 15.81
CA PHE A 131 -2.97 0.13 14.64
C PHE A 131 -3.97 0.22 13.49
N CYS A 132 -4.70 -0.85 13.22
CA CYS A 132 -5.59 -0.94 12.07
C CYS A 132 -6.90 -0.22 12.32
N TYR A 133 -7.48 0.32 11.24
CA TYR A 133 -8.85 0.78 11.27
C TYR A 133 -9.83 -0.39 11.38
N TYR A 134 -10.81 -0.25 12.27
CA TYR A 134 -11.95 -1.16 12.39
C TYR A 134 -13.21 -0.36 12.09
N PRO A 135 -13.90 -0.62 10.97
CA PRO A 135 -15.15 0.07 10.68
C PRO A 135 -16.18 -0.32 11.73
N GLU A 136 -16.66 0.67 12.49
CA GLU A 136 -17.89 0.51 13.24
C GLU A 136 -19.05 0.48 12.25
N LYS A 137 -19.92 -0.52 12.40
CA LYS A 137 -21.08 -0.66 11.52
C LYS A 137 -22.04 0.49 11.79
N LEU A 138 -22.17 1.38 10.81
CA LEU A 138 -23.21 2.39 10.82
C LEU A 138 -24.58 1.69 10.75
N THR A 139 -25.37 1.84 11.80
CA THR A 139 -26.74 1.31 11.91
C THR A 139 -27.76 2.44 11.66
N ALA A 140 -28.97 2.07 11.24
CA ALA A 140 -30.07 3.03 11.09
C ALA A 140 -30.29 3.86 12.38
N GLU A 141 -30.19 3.20 13.54
CA GLU A 141 -30.26 3.85 14.86
C GLU A 141 -29.11 4.85 15.06
N SER A 142 -27.86 4.47 14.77
CA SER A 142 -26.73 5.39 14.87
C SER A 142 -26.81 6.57 13.90
N THR A 143 -27.45 6.38 12.73
CA THR A 143 -27.69 7.47 11.78
C THR A 143 -28.81 8.40 12.20
N GLU A 144 -29.87 7.87 12.81
CA GLU A 144 -30.98 8.67 13.31
C GLU A 144 -30.51 9.57 14.47
N ASN A 145 -29.62 9.07 15.34
CA ASN A 145 -29.02 9.83 16.44
C ASN A 145 -28.03 10.94 16.00
N LEU A 146 -27.72 11.06 14.70
CA LEU A 146 -26.84 12.11 14.16
C LEU A 146 -27.60 13.37 13.70
N PHE A 147 -28.93 13.32 13.58
CA PHE A 147 -29.80 14.40 13.09
C PHE A 147 -30.86 14.78 14.12
#